data_AF-A0A954TJT9-F1
#
_entry.id   AF-A0A954TJT9-F1
#
_cell.length_a   1.000
_cell.length_b   1.000
_cell.length_c   1.000
_cell.angle_alpha   90.00
_cell.angle_beta   90.00
_cell.angle_gamma   90.00
#
_symmetry.space_group_name_H-M   'P 1'
#
loop_
_entity.id
_entity.type
_entity.pdbx_description
1 polymer ?
#
loop_
_entity_poly.entity_id
_entity_poly.type
_entity_poly.pdbx_seq_one_letter_code
_entity_poly.pdbx_strand_id
1 'polypeptide(L)'
;MSLLNLNSDGLPNILVALIAAMQRSRKPLARDDLLSRIAPTGVVHKNGEMARQTFNRWSELGLFVEDGANTFRLAESLEETPANNEAEFLCAVQDMVRRRVLSEENNADFWALKGAKAADLTRSLAWVLAQDVYRFSFDKSAEVLEAAQLADEDVRLMRNG
;
A
#
# COMPACT_ATOMS: atom_id res chain seq x y z
N MET A 1 -2.24 6.87 -8.28
CA MET A 1 -1.84 7.14 -6.88
C MET A 1 -2.08 5.87 -6.08
N SER A 2 -1.07 5.39 -5.36
CA SER A 2 -1.18 4.24 -4.46
C SER A 2 -2.11 4.56 -3.29
N LEU A 3 -2.62 3.53 -2.61
CA LEU A 3 -3.47 3.72 -1.43
C LEU A 3 -2.73 4.45 -0.30
N LEU A 4 -1.39 4.37 -0.26
CA LEU A 4 -0.50 5.00 0.71
C LEU A 4 0.22 6.20 0.07
N ASN A 5 0.39 7.26 0.85
CA ASN A 5 0.57 8.65 0.40
C ASN A 5 2.02 9.04 0.04
N LEU A 6 2.98 8.12 0.11
CA LEU A 6 4.40 8.40 -0.17
C LEU A 6 4.83 7.80 -1.52
N ASN A 7 5.75 8.50 -2.21
CA ASN A 7 6.47 7.99 -3.39
C ASN A 7 7.15 6.63 -3.12
N SER A 8 7.48 6.33 -1.87
CA SER A 8 8.07 5.06 -1.41
C SER A 8 7.08 3.91 -1.29
N ASP A 9 5.77 4.16 -1.35
CA ASP A 9 4.77 3.13 -1.04
C ASP A 9 4.42 2.21 -2.22
N GLY A 10 5.02 2.51 -3.38
CA GLY A 10 4.80 1.76 -4.60
C GLY A 10 3.61 2.23 -5.41
N LEU A 11 3.34 1.57 -6.53
CA LEU A 11 2.22 1.89 -7.41
C LEU A 11 1.12 0.83 -7.28
N PRO A 12 -0.17 1.22 -7.28
CA PRO A 12 -1.25 0.26 -7.04
C PRO A 12 -1.39 -0.76 -8.17
N ASN A 13 -1.10 -0.37 -9.42
CA ASN A 13 -1.06 -1.31 -10.55
C ASN A 13 0.06 -2.35 -10.38
N ILE A 14 1.21 -1.96 -9.82
CA ILE A 14 2.32 -2.88 -9.52
C ILE A 14 1.93 -3.82 -8.37
N LEU A 15 1.27 -3.31 -7.34
CA LEU A 15 0.75 -4.12 -6.23
C LEU A 15 -0.24 -5.18 -6.73
N VAL A 16 -1.20 -4.79 -7.56
CA VAL A 16 -2.16 -5.72 -8.18
C VAL A 16 -1.43 -6.79 -8.98
N ALA A 17 -0.39 -6.42 -9.75
CA ALA A 17 0.42 -7.37 -10.52
C ALA A 17 1.20 -8.34 -9.62
N LEU A 18 1.79 -7.87 -8.51
CA LEU A 18 2.47 -8.72 -7.52
C LEU A 18 1.50 -9.75 -6.93
N ILE A 19 0.33 -9.30 -6.48
CA ILE A 19 -0.69 -10.17 -5.87
C ILE A 19 -1.18 -11.20 -6.91
N ALA A 20 -1.46 -10.77 -8.14
CA ALA A 20 -1.89 -11.67 -9.21
C ALA A 20 -0.81 -12.73 -9.53
N ALA A 21 0.47 -12.34 -9.58
CA ALA A 21 1.57 -13.25 -9.84
C ALA A 21 1.74 -14.31 -8.74
N MET A 22 1.60 -13.93 -7.47
CA MET A 22 1.61 -14.86 -6.34
C MET A 22 0.38 -15.78 -6.37
N GLN A 23 -0.81 -15.22 -6.55
CA GLN A 23 -2.06 -15.99 -6.60
C GLN A 23 -2.03 -17.05 -7.70
N ARG A 24 -1.53 -16.70 -8.89
CA ARG A 24 -1.38 -17.66 -10.01
C ARG A 24 -0.38 -18.76 -9.72
N SER A 25 0.64 -18.51 -8.90
CA SER A 25 1.67 -19.51 -8.60
C SER A 25 1.21 -20.60 -7.63
N ARG A 26 0.18 -20.32 -6.82
CA ARG A 26 -0.37 -21.23 -5.77
C ARG A 26 0.66 -21.81 -4.81
N LYS A 27 1.87 -21.23 -4.75
CA LYS A 27 2.99 -21.66 -3.92
C LYS A 27 3.78 -20.44 -3.49
N PRO A 28 4.52 -20.51 -2.37
CA PRO A 28 5.46 -19.47 -2.01
C PRO A 28 6.47 -19.22 -3.14
N LEU A 29 6.78 -17.95 -3.39
CA LEU A 29 7.73 -17.55 -4.43
C LEU A 29 8.93 -16.87 -3.82
N ALA A 30 10.11 -17.11 -4.38
CA ALA A 30 11.28 -16.31 -4.05
C ALA A 30 11.04 -14.85 -4.49
N ARG A 31 11.59 -13.90 -3.74
CA ARG A 31 11.46 -12.46 -4.06
C ARG A 31 11.89 -12.15 -5.49
N ASP A 32 13.04 -12.67 -5.90
CA ASP A 32 13.60 -12.40 -7.24
C ASP A 32 12.78 -13.08 -8.35
N ASP A 33 12.21 -14.25 -8.08
CA ASP A 33 11.29 -14.93 -9.00
C ASP A 33 9.99 -14.14 -9.18
N LEU A 34 9.46 -13.56 -8.11
CA LEU A 34 8.26 -12.73 -8.17
C LEU A 34 8.54 -11.42 -8.94
N LEU A 35 9.65 -10.74 -8.62
CA LEU A 35 10.03 -9.48 -9.25
C LEU A 35 10.35 -9.66 -10.73
N SER A 36 11.03 -10.74 -11.12
CA SER A 36 11.35 -11.02 -12.53
C SER A 36 10.10 -11.28 -13.38
N ARG A 37 8.99 -11.75 -12.80
CA ARG A 37 7.71 -11.94 -13.50
C ARG A 37 7.00 -10.63 -13.84
N ILE A 38 7.13 -9.62 -12.99
CA ILE A 38 6.38 -8.36 -13.12
C ILE A 38 7.23 -7.18 -13.60
N ALA A 39 8.54 -7.21 -13.33
CA ALA A 39 9.50 -6.20 -13.71
C ALA A 39 10.81 -6.85 -14.17
N PRO A 40 10.82 -7.53 -15.34
CA PRO A 40 12.01 -8.20 -15.85
C PRO A 40 13.16 -7.23 -16.06
N THR A 41 14.36 -7.63 -15.62
CA THR A 41 15.59 -6.86 -15.79
C THR A 41 15.88 -6.64 -17.28
N GLY A 42 16.22 -5.42 -17.67
CA GLY A 42 16.50 -5.06 -19.07
C GLY A 42 15.26 -4.70 -19.91
N VAL A 43 14.05 -4.97 -19.43
CA VAL A 43 12.79 -4.54 -20.08
C VAL A 43 12.25 -3.27 -19.42
N VAL A 44 12.30 -3.20 -18.09
CA VAL A 44 11.72 -2.09 -17.32
C VAL A 44 12.78 -1.08 -16.91
N HIS A 45 12.48 0.21 -17.04
CA HIS A 45 13.35 1.30 -16.61
C HIS A 45 13.79 1.16 -15.14
N LYS A 46 14.99 1.66 -14.84
CA LYS A 46 15.60 1.61 -13.50
C LYS A 46 15.64 0.20 -12.87
N ASN A 47 15.67 -0.85 -13.70
CA ASN A 47 15.73 -2.24 -13.27
C ASN A 47 14.63 -2.61 -12.26
N GLY A 48 13.39 -2.17 -12.50
CA GLY A 48 12.26 -2.54 -11.66
C GLY A 48 12.31 -2.01 -10.22
N GLU A 49 13.00 -0.89 -9.98
CA GLU A 49 13.11 -0.26 -8.67
C GLU A 49 11.74 -0.06 -7.99
N MET A 50 10.74 0.43 -8.73
CA MET A 50 9.40 0.64 -8.21
C MET A 50 8.71 -0.67 -7.77
N ALA A 51 8.96 -1.78 -8.48
CA ALA A 51 8.45 -3.10 -8.08
C ALA A 51 9.07 -3.57 -6.77
N ARG A 52 10.37 -3.36 -6.60
CA ARG A 52 11.09 -3.65 -5.35
C ARG A 52 10.58 -2.80 -4.19
N GLN A 53 10.41 -1.49 -4.39
CA GLN A 53 9.87 -0.58 -3.38
C GLN A 53 8.45 -0.97 -2.97
N THR A 54 7.57 -1.20 -3.95
CA THR A 54 6.21 -1.69 -3.71
C THR A 54 6.24 -2.99 -2.90
N PHE A 55 6.99 -3.99 -3.35
CA PHE A 55 7.08 -5.27 -2.64
C PHE A 55 7.55 -5.10 -1.19
N ASN A 56 8.62 -4.34 -0.97
CA ASN A 56 9.17 -4.12 0.38
C ASN A 56 8.15 -3.44 1.29
N ARG A 57 7.52 -2.34 0.84
CA ARG A 57 6.55 -1.62 1.65
C ARG A 57 5.39 -2.50 2.07
N TRP A 58 4.84 -3.26 1.13
CA TRP A 58 3.72 -4.13 1.41
C TRP A 58 4.12 -5.38 2.21
N SER A 59 5.40 -5.77 2.19
CA SER A 59 5.95 -6.77 3.12
C SER A 59 6.05 -6.22 4.55
N GLU A 60 6.51 -4.99 4.73
CA GLU A 60 6.56 -4.31 6.05
C GLU A 60 5.18 -4.20 6.68
N LEU A 61 4.17 -3.91 5.86
CA LEU A 61 2.75 -3.88 6.26
C LEU A 61 2.18 -5.27 6.53
N GLY A 62 2.92 -6.34 6.26
CA GLY A 62 2.50 -7.72 6.51
C GLY A 62 1.53 -8.27 5.46
N LEU A 63 1.51 -7.72 4.23
CA LEU A 63 0.76 -8.30 3.12
C LEU A 63 1.49 -9.49 2.51
N PHE A 64 2.80 -9.35 2.30
CA PHE A 64 3.69 -10.42 1.88
C PHE A 64 4.46 -10.91 3.10
N VAL A 65 4.34 -12.20 3.39
CA VAL A 65 4.91 -12.81 4.60
C VAL A 65 5.92 -13.86 4.18
N GLU A 66 7.07 -13.89 4.85
CA GLU A 66 8.07 -14.92 4.64
C GLU A 66 7.52 -16.31 4.98
N ASP A 67 7.84 -17.29 4.14
CA ASP A 67 7.44 -18.69 4.25
C ASP A 67 8.62 -19.60 3.89
N GLY A 68 9.65 -19.57 4.73
CA GLY A 68 10.91 -20.28 4.53
C GLY A 68 12.08 -19.35 4.20
N ALA A 69 13.12 -19.90 3.58
CA ALA A 69 14.32 -19.15 3.23
C ALA A 69 14.09 -18.30 1.96
N ASN A 70 13.85 -17.00 2.13
CA ASN A 70 13.68 -16.02 1.05
C ASN A 70 12.48 -16.28 0.12
N THR A 71 11.52 -17.08 0.57
CA THR A 71 10.24 -17.33 -0.10
C THR A 71 9.12 -16.59 0.61
N PHE A 72 8.14 -16.12 -0.15
CA PHE A 72 7.05 -15.31 0.37
C PHE A 72 5.71 -15.88 -0.08
N ARG A 73 4.69 -15.69 0.75
CA ARG A 73 3.28 -15.93 0.43
C ARG A 73 2.43 -14.69 0.76
N LEU A 74 1.21 -14.64 0.25
CA LEU A 74 0.22 -13.67 0.72
C LEU A 74 -0.18 -14.02 2.16
N ALA A 75 -0.36 -12.99 2.98
CA ALA A 75 -0.84 -13.16 4.35
C ALA A 75 -2.28 -13.72 4.40
N GLU A 76 -3.07 -13.40 3.37
CA GLU A 76 -4.42 -13.89 3.17
C GLU A 76 -4.55 -14.46 1.75
N SER A 77 -5.19 -15.62 1.62
CA SER A 77 -5.40 -16.27 0.33
C SER A 77 -6.59 -15.65 -0.40
N LEU A 78 -6.47 -15.47 -1.71
CA LEU A 78 -7.57 -15.08 -2.61
C LEU A 78 -8.11 -16.29 -3.40
N GLU A 79 -7.91 -17.52 -2.90
CA GLU A 79 -8.22 -18.77 -3.62
C GLU A 79 -9.67 -18.91 -4.09
N GLU A 80 -10.61 -18.31 -3.37
CA GLU A 80 -12.03 -18.32 -3.73
C GLU A 80 -12.38 -17.28 -4.80
N THR A 81 -11.49 -16.33 -5.10
CA THR A 81 -11.72 -15.31 -6.11
C THR A 81 -11.24 -15.80 -7.48
N PRO A 82 -12.15 -15.99 -8.46
CA PRO A 82 -11.77 -16.43 -9.80
C PRO A 82 -10.85 -15.38 -10.44
N ALA A 83 -9.58 -15.72 -10.68
CA ALA A 83 -8.62 -14.82 -11.33
C ALA A 83 -9.01 -14.41 -12.77
N ASN A 84 -10.04 -15.06 -13.31
CA ASN A 84 -10.64 -14.86 -14.62
C ASN A 84 -11.79 -13.84 -14.61
N ASN A 85 -12.22 -13.34 -13.45
CA ASN A 85 -13.08 -12.17 -13.35
C ASN A 85 -12.26 -10.99 -12.79
N GLU A 86 -11.85 -10.09 -13.69
CA GLU A 86 -10.99 -8.95 -13.35
C GLU A 86 -11.64 -8.02 -12.32
N ALA A 87 -12.94 -7.76 -12.43
CA ALA A 87 -13.64 -6.87 -11.51
C ALA A 87 -13.69 -7.47 -10.09
N GLU A 88 -14.06 -8.75 -9.97
CA GLU A 88 -14.08 -9.45 -8.68
C GLU A 88 -12.69 -9.55 -8.07
N PHE A 89 -11.66 -9.84 -8.88
CA PHE A 89 -10.28 -9.86 -8.43
C PHE A 89 -9.82 -8.51 -7.89
N LEU A 90 -10.11 -7.42 -8.61
CA LEU A 90 -9.76 -6.07 -8.16
C LEU A 90 -10.48 -5.69 -6.87
N CYS A 91 -11.76 -6.04 -6.71
CA CYS A 91 -12.49 -5.84 -5.46
C CYS A 91 -11.84 -6.61 -4.31
N ALA A 92 -11.53 -7.90 -4.49
CA ALA A 92 -10.90 -8.73 -3.46
C ALA A 92 -9.51 -8.20 -3.06
N VAL A 93 -8.71 -7.76 -4.05
CA VAL A 93 -7.42 -7.11 -3.80
C VAL A 93 -7.58 -5.83 -2.99
N GLN A 94 -8.55 -4.98 -3.35
CA GLN A 94 -8.81 -3.74 -2.61
C GLN A 94 -9.19 -4.02 -1.16
N ASP A 95 -10.05 -5.01 -0.92
CA ASP A 95 -10.51 -5.34 0.42
C ASP A 95 -9.40 -5.96 1.28
N MET A 96 -8.58 -6.83 0.71
CA MET A 96 -7.39 -7.37 1.36
C MET A 96 -6.40 -6.26 1.74
N VAL A 97 -6.12 -5.36 0.80
CA VAL A 97 -5.21 -4.23 0.99
C VAL A 97 -5.73 -3.27 2.07
N ARG A 98 -7.01 -2.88 2.02
CA ARG A 98 -7.64 -2.00 3.01
C ARG A 98 -7.59 -2.63 4.40
N ARG A 99 -7.95 -3.91 4.54
CA ARG A 99 -7.88 -4.62 5.82
C ARG A 99 -6.47 -4.66 6.39
N ARG A 100 -5.47 -4.83 5.52
CA ARG A 100 -4.07 -4.82 5.96
C ARG A 100 -3.65 -3.43 6.42
N VAL A 101 -3.89 -2.40 5.62
CA VAL A 101 -3.56 -1.01 5.95
C VAL A 101 -4.22 -0.55 7.24
N LEU A 102 -5.50 -0.87 7.42
CA LEU A 102 -6.31 -0.44 8.57
C LEU A 102 -6.21 -1.40 9.78
N SER A 103 -5.31 -2.39 9.74
CA SER A 103 -5.14 -3.32 10.85
C SER A 103 -4.61 -2.60 12.10
N GLU A 104 -4.96 -3.11 13.27
CA GLU A 104 -4.44 -2.59 14.55
C GLU A 104 -2.92 -2.62 14.59
N GLU A 105 -2.29 -3.70 14.09
CA GLU A 105 -0.83 -3.82 14.00
C GLU A 105 -0.18 -2.65 13.22
N ASN A 106 -0.82 -2.20 12.14
CA ASN A 106 -0.29 -1.13 11.31
C ASN A 106 -0.64 0.28 11.82
N ASN A 107 -1.50 0.38 12.84
CA ASN A 107 -2.04 1.64 13.39
C ASN A 107 -2.02 1.73 14.93
N ALA A 108 -1.21 0.91 15.61
CA ALA A 108 -1.24 0.76 17.07
C ALA A 108 -0.98 2.08 17.84
N ASP A 109 -0.13 2.95 17.28
CA ASP A 109 0.07 4.31 17.80
C ASP A 109 -0.27 5.32 16.71
N PHE A 110 -1.53 5.73 16.67
CA PHE A 110 -2.09 6.60 15.65
C PHE A 110 -1.35 7.94 15.54
N TRP A 111 -0.79 8.45 16.64
CA TRP A 111 -0.12 9.76 16.67
C TRP A 111 1.40 9.66 16.56
N ALA A 112 1.98 8.47 16.67
CA ALA A 112 3.42 8.32 16.58
C ALA A 112 4.02 8.84 15.27
N LEU A 113 5.16 9.53 15.41
CA LEU A 113 6.01 9.94 14.29
C LEU A 113 6.79 8.76 13.68
N LYS A 114 6.99 7.68 14.44
CA LYS A 114 7.80 6.51 14.03
C LYS A 114 7.18 5.22 14.56
N GLY A 115 7.30 4.14 13.79
CA GLY A 115 6.84 2.81 14.19
C GLY A 115 5.38 2.49 13.84
N ALA A 116 4.56 3.51 13.59
CA ALA A 116 3.22 3.31 13.06
C ALA A 116 3.28 3.14 11.54
N LYS A 117 3.17 1.88 11.08
CA LYS A 117 3.50 1.48 9.70
C LYS A 117 2.58 2.12 8.66
N ALA A 118 1.31 2.38 8.97
CA ALA A 118 0.33 2.99 8.06
C ALA A 118 -0.49 4.14 8.69
N ALA A 119 -0.12 4.63 9.88
CA ALA A 119 -0.90 5.64 10.58
C ALA A 119 -0.89 7.02 9.90
N ASP A 120 0.13 7.33 9.11
CA ASP A 120 0.15 8.51 8.23
C ASP A 120 -1.03 8.50 7.25
N LEU A 121 -1.26 7.37 6.58
CA LEU A 121 -2.40 7.19 5.68
C LEU A 121 -3.72 7.22 6.44
N THR A 122 -3.85 6.46 7.53
CA THR A 122 -5.11 6.38 8.28
C THR A 122 -5.50 7.73 8.85
N ARG A 123 -4.52 8.52 9.34
CA ARG A 123 -4.74 9.91 9.74
C ARG A 123 -5.17 10.78 8.57
N SER A 124 -4.48 10.69 7.43
CA SER A 124 -4.83 11.44 6.22
C SER A 124 -6.29 11.19 5.81
N LEU A 125 -6.71 9.92 5.81
CA LEU A 125 -8.08 9.52 5.51
C LEU A 125 -9.07 10.06 6.55
N ALA A 126 -8.76 9.94 7.85
CA ALA A 126 -9.61 10.47 8.92
C ALA A 126 -9.79 11.99 8.79
N TRP A 127 -8.72 12.72 8.48
CA TRP A 127 -8.76 14.16 8.29
C TRP A 127 -9.60 14.55 7.06
N VAL A 128 -9.42 13.87 5.92
CA VAL A 128 -10.22 14.11 4.71
C VAL A 128 -11.71 13.85 4.96
N LEU A 129 -12.03 12.76 5.66
CA LEU A 129 -13.42 12.40 5.99
C LEU A 129 -14.08 13.37 6.99
N ALA A 130 -13.29 14.12 7.74
CA ALA A 130 -13.79 15.15 8.66
C ALA A 130 -14.09 16.49 7.95
N GLN A 131 -13.73 16.65 6.67
CA GLN A 131 -13.96 17.89 5.94
C GLN A 131 -15.41 18.04 5.46
N ASP A 132 -15.88 19.28 5.36
CA ASP A 132 -17.18 19.60 4.75
C ASP A 132 -17.11 19.38 3.23
N VAL A 133 -17.78 18.33 2.76
CA VAL A 133 -17.77 17.92 1.34
C VAL A 133 -18.28 18.98 0.36
N TYR A 134 -19.03 19.99 0.84
CA TYR A 134 -19.53 21.08 0.00
C TYR A 134 -18.61 22.31 -0.05
N ARG A 135 -17.64 22.37 0.86
CA ARG A 135 -16.73 23.53 1.02
C ARG A 135 -15.27 23.17 0.81
N PHE A 136 -14.92 21.90 0.96
CA PHE A 136 -13.56 21.42 0.86
C PHE A 136 -13.13 21.20 -0.59
N SER A 137 -11.89 21.60 -0.90
CA SER A 137 -11.23 21.45 -2.19
C SER A 137 -9.83 20.90 -1.99
N PHE A 138 -9.43 19.95 -2.83
CA PHE A 138 -8.09 19.32 -2.80
C PHE A 138 -7.01 20.16 -3.52
N ASP A 139 -7.14 21.48 -3.51
CA ASP A 139 -6.12 22.37 -4.06
C ASP A 139 -5.01 22.69 -3.03
N LYS A 140 -4.12 23.64 -3.36
CA LYS A 140 -3.01 24.04 -2.49
C LYS A 140 -3.45 24.54 -1.09
N SER A 141 -4.73 24.88 -0.92
CA SER A 141 -5.30 25.24 0.39
C SER A 141 -5.50 24.04 1.31
N ALA A 142 -5.54 22.81 0.79
CA ALA A 142 -5.75 21.61 1.61
C ALA A 142 -4.62 21.40 2.63
N GLU A 143 -3.35 21.53 2.20
CA GLU A 143 -2.18 21.43 3.11
C GLU A 143 -2.17 22.55 4.15
N VAL A 144 -2.59 23.76 3.77
CA VAL A 144 -2.67 24.92 4.68
C VAL A 144 -3.79 24.71 5.70
N LEU A 145 -4.95 24.23 5.25
CA LEU A 145 -6.09 23.94 6.10
C LEU A 145 -5.78 22.81 7.07
N GLU A 146 -5.12 21.77 6.61
CA GLU A 146 -4.67 20.65 7.42
C GLU A 146 -3.73 21.12 8.54
N ALA A 147 -2.69 21.88 8.18
CA ALA A 147 -1.74 22.43 9.15
C ALA A 147 -2.43 23.35 10.17
N ALA A 148 -3.45 24.10 9.76
CA ALA A 148 -4.22 24.96 10.66
C ALA A 148 -5.17 24.19 11.59
N GLN A 149 -5.61 22.99 11.20
CA GLN A 149 -6.56 22.16 11.96
C GLN A 149 -5.87 21.18 12.92
N LEU A 150 -4.59 20.87 12.70
CA LEU A 150 -3.81 19.97 13.55
C LEU A 150 -3.07 20.75 14.64
N ALA A 151 -3.09 20.20 15.87
CA ALA A 151 -2.43 20.83 17.02
C ALA A 151 -0.89 20.68 17.00
N ASP A 152 -0.38 19.70 16.25
CA ASP A 152 1.04 19.39 16.15
C ASP A 152 1.53 19.67 14.72
N GLU A 153 2.27 20.75 14.53
CA GLU A 153 2.79 21.18 13.23
C GLU A 153 3.87 20.24 12.66
N ASP A 154 4.49 19.43 13.51
CA ASP A 154 5.49 18.43 13.11
C ASP A 154 4.84 17.16 12.53
N VAL A 155 3.53 17.01 12.69
CA VAL A 155 2.72 15.86 12.25
C VAL A 155 1.85 16.24 11.05
N ARG A 156 2.49 16.53 9.92
CA ARG A 156 1.77 16.75 8.64
C ARG A 156 1.47 15.42 7.96
N LEU A 157 0.21 15.21 7.60
CA LEU A 157 -0.32 14.00 6.98
C LEU A 157 -0.08 14.02 5.45
N MET A 158 -0.19 15.18 4.80
CA MET A 158 0.06 15.35 3.36
C MET A 158 1.45 15.90 3.03
N ARG A 159 2.53 15.36 3.63
CA ARG A 159 3.89 15.68 3.17
C ARG A 159 4.20 14.92 1.88
N ASN A 160 4.16 15.62 0.75
CA ASN A 160 4.83 15.16 -0.46
C ASN A 160 6.34 15.31 -0.28
N GLY A 161 7.03 14.19 -0.10
CA GLY A 161 8.50 14.08 -0.17
C GLY A 161 9.01 13.94 -1.59
#